data_AF-A0A958DMR4-F1
#
_entry.id   AF-A0A958DMR4-F1
#
_cell.length_a   1.000
_cell.length_b   1.000
_cell.length_c   1.000
_cell.angle_alpha   90.00
_cell.angle_beta   90.00
_cell.angle_gamma   90.00
#
_symmetry.space_group_name_H-M   'P 1'
#
loop_
_entity.id
_entity.type
_entity.pdbx_description
1 polymer ?
#
loop_
_entity_poly.entity_id
_entity_poly.type
_entity_poly.pdbx_seq_one_letter_code
_entity_poly.pdbx_strand_id
1 'polypeptide(L)'
;LINGIFWTPQCPRLVTKAYLKDLFRQSGQPRLRVLGDISCDIEGSIEATVKATKSDNPVYVYDPETDSARDGVSGRGPVVMAIDILPAELPREATEFFGNALMFYIPALAAADFTQASGQLALPADFQKALIVHNGQLARDFRYLDDHL
;
A
#
# COMPACT_ATOMS: atom_id res chain seq x y z
N LEU A 1 12.15 -7.89 -10.72
CA LEU A 1 10.87 -7.27 -11.15
C LEU A 1 10.47 -6.33 -10.03
N ILE A 2 10.09 -5.09 -10.36
CA ILE A 2 9.45 -4.18 -9.41
C ILE A 2 8.00 -4.03 -9.84
N ASN A 3 7.07 -4.33 -8.94
CA ASN A 3 5.64 -4.18 -9.11
C ASN A 3 5.18 -2.95 -8.32
N GLY A 4 4.39 -2.09 -8.94
CA GLY A 4 3.77 -0.93 -8.29
C GLY A 4 2.41 -0.63 -8.89
N ILE A 5 1.74 -1.67 -9.39
CA ILE A 5 0.43 -1.53 -10.02
C ILE A 5 -0.63 -1.44 -8.92
N PHE A 6 -1.62 -0.57 -9.13
CA PHE A 6 -2.87 -0.70 -8.40
C PHE A 6 -3.61 -1.92 -8.96
N TRP A 7 -3.84 -2.94 -8.11
CA TRP A 7 -4.48 -4.18 -8.53
C TRP A 7 -5.86 -4.33 -7.92
N THR A 8 -6.80 -4.83 -8.71
CA THR A 8 -8.11 -5.30 -8.24
C THR A 8 -8.33 -6.75 -8.70
N PRO A 9 -9.22 -7.53 -8.07
CA PRO A 9 -9.47 -8.92 -8.45
C PRO A 9 -9.88 -9.15 -9.91
N GLN A 10 -10.37 -8.10 -10.59
CA GLN A 10 -10.71 -8.15 -12.01
C GLN A 10 -9.47 -8.04 -12.93
N CYS A 11 -8.35 -7.54 -12.42
CA CYS A 11 -7.09 -7.42 -13.16
C CYS A 11 -6.33 -8.76 -13.16
N PRO A 12 -5.70 -9.15 -14.28
CA PRO A 12 -4.88 -10.36 -14.32
C PRO A 12 -3.70 -10.25 -13.35
N ARG A 13 -3.31 -11.39 -12.78
CA ARG A 13 -2.12 -11.49 -11.93
C ARG A 13 -0.86 -11.43 -12.79
N LEU A 14 0.11 -10.63 -12.38
CA LEU A 14 1.38 -10.43 -13.10
C LEU A 14 2.34 -11.61 -12.88
N VAL A 15 2.39 -12.14 -11.66
CA VAL A 15 3.20 -13.32 -11.31
C VAL A 15 2.35 -14.26 -10.47
N THR A 16 2.18 -15.50 -10.95
CA THR A 16 1.41 -16.54 -10.26
C THR A 16 2.32 -17.55 -9.55
N LYS A 17 1.82 -18.20 -8.49
CA LYS A 17 2.51 -19.32 -7.80
C LYS A 17 2.79 -20.45 -8.78
N ALA A 18 1.85 -20.75 -9.68
CA ALA A 18 2.00 -21.75 -10.72
C ALA A 18 3.18 -21.43 -11.66
N TYR A 19 3.26 -20.19 -12.15
CA TYR A 19 4.39 -19.74 -12.97
C TYR A 19 5.72 -19.86 -12.24
N LEU A 20 5.79 -19.45 -10.97
CA LEU A 20 7.01 -19.55 -10.16
C LEU A 20 7.41 -21.01 -9.93
N LYS A 21 6.44 -21.90 -9.71
CA LYS A 21 6.69 -23.34 -9.55
C LYS A 21 7.33 -23.95 -10.79
N ASP A 22 6.77 -23.65 -11.97
CA ASP A 22 7.33 -24.13 -13.24
C ASP A 22 8.71 -23.52 -13.52
N LEU A 23 8.87 -22.23 -13.25
CA LEU A 23 10.13 -21.51 -13.45
C LEU A 23 11.26 -22.10 -12.58
N PHE A 24 11.00 -22.38 -11.31
CA PHE A 24 12.01 -22.89 -10.36
C PHE A 24 12.16 -24.42 -10.40
N ARG A 25 11.40 -25.14 -11.23
CA ARG A 25 11.58 -26.58 -11.51
C ARG A 25 12.54 -26.85 -12.66
N GLN A 26 12.72 -25.90 -13.56
CA GLN A 26 13.64 -26.02 -14.69
C GLN A 26 15.10 -26.13 -14.21
N SER A 27 15.92 -26.87 -14.96
CA SER A 27 17.35 -26.98 -14.67
C SER A 27 18.06 -25.64 -14.85
N GLY A 28 18.81 -25.22 -13.84
CA GLY A 28 19.57 -23.96 -13.85
C GLY A 28 18.99 -22.90 -12.93
N GLN A 29 19.55 -21.70 -12.99
CA GLN A 29 19.08 -20.57 -12.19
C GLN A 29 18.13 -19.67 -13.01
N PRO A 30 16.88 -19.48 -12.57
CA PRO A 30 15.96 -18.55 -13.23
C PRO A 30 16.50 -17.12 -13.27
N ARG A 31 16.12 -16.37 -14.32
CA ARG A 31 16.43 -14.93 -14.42
C ARG A 31 15.64 -14.10 -13.40
N LEU A 32 14.39 -14.47 -13.12
CA LEU A 32 13.58 -13.83 -12.10
C LEU A 32 13.97 -14.35 -10.72
N ARG A 33 14.80 -13.58 -10.01
CA ARG A 33 15.28 -13.93 -8.66
C ARG A 33 14.83 -12.98 -7.56
N VAL A 34 14.39 -11.77 -7.94
CA VAL A 34 13.98 -10.73 -6.99
C VAL A 34 12.68 -10.10 -7.46
N LEU A 35 11.74 -10.01 -6.53
CA LEU A 35 10.43 -9.39 -6.64
C LEU A 35 10.38 -8.25 -5.61
N GLY A 36 10.27 -7.01 -6.05
CA GLY A 36 9.94 -5.88 -5.18
C GLY A 36 8.50 -5.50 -5.43
N ASP A 37 7.61 -5.76 -4.49
CA ASP A 37 6.19 -5.46 -4.59
C ASP A 37 5.85 -4.23 -3.74
N ILE A 38 5.77 -3.08 -4.41
CA ILE A 38 5.52 -1.77 -3.82
C ILE A 38 4.04 -1.62 -3.42
N SER A 39 3.12 -2.33 -4.09
CA SER A 39 1.70 -2.26 -3.71
C SER A 39 1.43 -3.02 -2.41
N CYS A 40 2.27 -4.01 -2.08
CA CYS A 40 2.16 -4.83 -0.87
C CYS A 40 0.78 -5.51 -0.72
N ASP A 41 0.09 -5.75 -1.82
CA ASP A 41 -1.20 -6.45 -1.83
C ASP A 41 -0.98 -7.93 -1.56
N ILE A 42 -1.41 -8.40 -0.38
CA ILE A 42 -1.26 -9.81 0.00
C ILE A 42 -2.03 -10.69 -0.97
N GLU A 43 -1.31 -11.62 -1.61
CA GLU A 43 -1.82 -12.47 -2.68
C GLU A 43 -2.57 -11.65 -3.76
N GLY A 44 -2.05 -10.46 -4.10
CA GLY A 44 -2.57 -9.59 -5.15
C GLY A 44 -1.93 -9.86 -6.51
N SER A 45 -1.47 -8.82 -7.21
CA SER A 45 -0.87 -9.00 -8.54
C SER A 45 0.34 -9.93 -8.58
N ILE A 46 1.04 -10.08 -7.45
CA ILE A 46 2.14 -11.02 -7.26
C ILE A 46 1.70 -12.02 -6.18
N GLU A 47 1.37 -13.26 -6.56
CA GLU A 47 0.85 -14.24 -5.57
C GLU A 47 1.90 -14.70 -4.56
N ALA A 48 3.19 -14.45 -4.84
CA ALA A 48 4.28 -14.71 -3.90
C ALA A 48 4.40 -13.65 -2.79
N THR A 49 3.64 -12.55 -2.88
CA THR A 49 3.48 -11.57 -1.79
C THR A 49 2.54 -12.16 -0.74
N VAL A 50 3.05 -13.06 0.09
CA VAL A 50 2.27 -13.82 1.08
C VAL A 50 2.24 -13.16 2.46
N LYS A 51 3.10 -12.16 2.68
CA LYS A 51 3.09 -11.30 3.87
C LYS A 51 3.75 -9.96 3.56
N ALA A 52 3.37 -8.94 4.31
CA ALA A 52 4.09 -7.68 4.36
C ALA A 52 5.43 -7.88 5.07
N THR A 53 6.46 -7.18 4.59
CA THR A 53 7.76 -7.06 5.25
C THR A 53 7.87 -5.73 5.98
N LYS A 54 8.87 -5.63 6.85
CA LYS A 54 9.13 -4.43 7.66
C LYS A 54 10.52 -3.90 7.35
N SER A 55 10.78 -2.65 7.69
CA SER A 55 12.09 -2.01 7.49
C SER A 55 13.25 -2.80 8.12
N ASP A 56 13.04 -3.39 9.29
CA ASP A 56 14.04 -4.17 10.02
C ASP A 56 14.23 -5.60 9.47
N ASN A 57 13.26 -6.11 8.71
CA ASN A 57 13.29 -7.41 8.06
C ASN A 57 12.60 -7.33 6.69
N PRO A 58 13.28 -6.73 5.69
CA PRO A 58 12.63 -6.19 4.48
C PRO A 58 12.31 -7.25 3.42
N VAL A 59 12.85 -8.47 3.56
CA VAL A 59 12.78 -9.50 2.53
C VAL A 59 12.59 -10.90 3.09
N TYR A 60 11.97 -11.75 2.29
CA TYR A 60 11.92 -13.18 2.50
C TYR A 60 12.10 -13.93 1.17
N VAL A 61 12.51 -15.19 1.22
CA VAL A 61 12.44 -16.11 0.08
C VAL A 61 11.08 -16.80 0.10
N TYR A 62 10.36 -16.74 -1.02
CA TYR A 62 9.16 -17.53 -1.25
C TYR A 62 9.53 -18.84 -1.94
N ASP A 63 9.31 -19.99 -1.32
CA ASP A 63 9.55 -21.31 -1.91
C ASP A 63 8.31 -21.80 -2.67
N PRO A 64 8.34 -21.83 -4.03
CA PRO A 64 7.18 -22.22 -4.82
C PRO A 64 6.84 -23.71 -4.77
N GLU A 65 7.76 -24.57 -4.31
CA GLU A 65 7.51 -26.00 -4.18
C GLU A 65 6.72 -26.30 -2.91
N THR A 66 7.07 -25.62 -1.81
CA THR A 66 6.45 -25.81 -0.49
C THR A 66 5.36 -24.80 -0.14
N ASP A 67 5.16 -23.78 -0.97
CA ASP A 67 4.27 -22.64 -0.73
C ASP A 67 4.53 -21.98 0.64
N SER A 68 5.82 -21.71 0.94
CA SER A 68 6.24 -21.15 2.23
C SER A 68 7.17 -19.96 2.07
N ALA A 69 7.13 -19.04 3.04
CA ALA A 69 8.03 -17.90 3.11
C ALA A 69 9.04 -18.08 4.25
N ARG A 70 10.31 -17.76 3.99
CA ARG A 70 11.39 -17.77 4.98
C ARG A 70 12.17 -16.47 4.91
N ASP A 71 12.36 -15.83 6.05
CA ASP A 71 13.03 -14.54 6.11
C ASP A 71 14.48 -14.60 5.63
N GLY A 72 14.94 -13.48 5.08
CA GLY A 72 16.26 -13.37 4.47
C GLY A 72 16.27 -13.71 2.99
N VAL A 73 17.45 -14.11 2.50
CA VAL A 73 17.74 -14.23 1.06
C VAL A 73 18.20 -15.63 0.65
N SER A 74 18.21 -16.57 1.60
CA SER A 74 18.69 -17.93 1.40
C SER A 74 17.53 -18.91 1.26
N GLY A 75 17.55 -19.70 0.19
CA GLY A 75 16.53 -20.71 -0.05
C GLY A 75 16.29 -20.93 -1.54
N ARG A 76 15.28 -21.74 -1.84
CA ARG A 76 14.80 -21.96 -3.20
C ARG A 76 13.64 -21.00 -3.46
N GLY A 77 13.73 -20.20 -4.52
CA GLY A 77 12.66 -19.29 -4.93
C GLY A 77 13.13 -17.84 -5.11
N PRO A 78 12.22 -16.93 -5.51
CA PRO A 78 12.53 -15.52 -5.58
C PRO A 78 12.61 -14.91 -4.16
N VAL A 79 13.51 -13.95 -4.01
CA VAL A 79 13.50 -13.01 -2.87
C VAL A 79 12.38 -12.01 -3.12
N VAL A 80 11.47 -11.87 -2.16
CA VAL A 80 10.35 -10.95 -2.18
C VAL A 80 10.59 -9.85 -1.17
N MET A 81 10.47 -8.59 -1.62
CA MET A 81 10.42 -7.39 -0.81
C MET A 81 9.02 -6.81 -0.93
N ALA A 82 8.28 -6.67 0.16
CA ALA A 82 6.93 -6.13 0.19
C ALA A 82 6.75 -5.26 1.44
N ILE A 83 7.57 -4.20 1.55
CA ILE A 83 7.64 -3.37 2.76
C ILE A 83 6.37 -2.53 2.83
N ASP A 84 5.62 -2.69 3.92
CA ASP A 84 4.48 -1.82 4.21
C ASP A 84 4.98 -0.41 4.57
N ILE A 85 4.24 0.62 4.16
CA ILE A 85 4.60 2.04 4.38
C ILE A 85 5.99 2.38 3.82
N LEU A 86 6.32 1.86 2.63
CA LEU A 86 7.61 2.09 1.97
C LEU A 86 8.07 3.57 1.90
N PRO A 87 7.21 4.60 1.77
CA PRO A 87 7.66 5.99 1.85
C PRO A 87 8.43 6.35 3.14
N ALA A 88 8.24 5.60 4.23
CA ALA A 88 8.99 5.77 5.47
C ALA A 88 10.49 5.46 5.34
N GLU A 89 10.91 4.73 4.30
CA GLU A 89 12.32 4.49 3.99
C GLU A 89 13.04 5.73 3.43
N LEU A 90 12.27 6.73 2.96
CA LEU A 90 12.74 8.04 2.52
C LEU A 90 12.01 9.14 3.29
N PRO A 91 12.20 9.21 4.63
CA PRO A 91 11.31 9.96 5.51
C PRO A 91 11.38 11.47 5.28
N ARG A 92 12.56 11.99 4.88
CA ARG A 92 12.74 13.40 4.54
C ARG A 92 11.95 13.77 3.29
N GLU A 93 12.15 13.02 2.21
CA GLU A 93 11.52 13.25 0.92
C GLU A 93 10.00 13.08 1.01
N ALA A 94 9.53 12.05 1.72
CA ALA A 94 8.12 11.84 1.99
C ALA A 94 7.50 13.02 2.77
N THR A 95 8.19 13.51 3.80
CA THR A 95 7.76 14.67 4.59
C THR A 95 7.72 15.94 3.75
N GLU A 96 8.76 16.21 2.98
CA GLU A 96 8.84 17.41 2.12
C GLU A 96 7.75 17.37 1.03
N PHE A 97 7.54 16.23 0.39
CA PHE A 97 6.51 16.08 -0.65
C PHE A 97 5.10 16.25 -0.08
N PHE A 98 4.77 15.54 1.01
CA PHE A 98 3.47 15.65 1.67
C PHE A 98 3.25 17.08 2.21
N GLY A 99 4.26 17.64 2.86
CA GLY A 99 4.24 18.98 3.42
C GLY A 99 3.98 20.04 2.35
N ASN A 100 4.68 19.97 1.21
CA ASN A 100 4.48 20.91 0.10
C ASN A 100 3.07 20.82 -0.50
N ALA A 101 2.49 19.63 -0.59
CA ALA A 101 1.11 19.45 -1.05
C ALA A 101 0.08 20.00 -0.03
N LEU A 102 0.31 19.78 1.27
CA LEU A 102 -0.60 20.21 2.33
C LEU A 102 -0.50 21.71 2.66
N MET A 103 0.69 22.30 2.58
CA MET A 103 0.97 23.66 3.06
C MET A 103 0.07 24.72 2.41
N PHE A 104 -0.31 24.51 1.15
CA PHE A 104 -1.24 25.40 0.43
C PHE A 104 -2.59 25.54 1.12
N TYR A 105 -3.05 24.50 1.82
CA TYR A 105 -4.36 24.46 2.47
C TYR A 105 -4.34 24.96 3.92
N ILE A 106 -3.16 25.02 4.55
CA ILE A 106 -3.01 25.37 5.97
C ILE A 106 -3.64 26.73 6.33
N PRO A 107 -3.48 27.82 5.56
CA PRO A 107 -4.11 29.09 5.90
C PRO A 107 -5.64 29.02 5.95
N ALA A 108 -6.25 28.32 4.99
CA ALA A 108 -7.71 28.17 4.94
C ALA A 108 -8.23 27.29 6.08
N LEU A 109 -7.50 26.21 6.41
CA LEU A 109 -7.82 25.36 7.56
C LEU A 109 -7.69 26.11 8.89
N ALA A 110 -6.64 26.91 9.06
CA ALA A 110 -6.41 27.67 10.29
C ALA A 110 -7.43 28.80 10.50
N ALA A 111 -7.96 29.37 9.41
CA ALA A 111 -8.99 30.41 9.46
C ALA A 111 -10.41 29.87 9.61
N ALA A 112 -10.64 28.57 9.40
CA ALA A 112 -11.96 27.96 9.46
C ALA A 112 -12.48 27.88 10.91
N ASP A 113 -13.75 28.27 11.10
CA ASP A 113 -14.45 28.16 12.38
C ASP A 113 -15.16 26.81 12.46
N PHE A 114 -14.50 25.83 13.06
CA PHE A 114 -15.03 24.46 13.22
C PHE A 114 -16.18 24.35 14.22
N THR A 115 -16.56 25.43 14.91
CA THR A 115 -17.75 25.43 15.79
C THR A 115 -19.06 25.52 15.00
N GLN A 116 -19.00 25.99 13.75
CA GLN A 116 -20.16 26.11 12.87
C GLN A 116 -20.68 24.73 12.43
N ALA A 117 -21.83 24.69 11.76
CA ALA A 117 -22.31 23.46 11.15
C ALA A 117 -21.44 23.08 9.94
N SER A 118 -21.33 21.79 9.63
CA SER A 118 -20.49 21.26 8.54
C SER A 118 -20.73 21.94 7.18
N GLY A 119 -21.99 22.24 6.85
CA GLY A 119 -22.37 22.94 5.61
C GLY A 119 -22.04 24.44 5.58
N GLN A 120 -21.55 25.00 6.67
CA GLN A 120 -21.17 26.41 6.81
C GLN A 120 -19.65 26.60 6.91
N LEU A 121 -18.88 25.50 7.03
CA LEU A 121 -17.43 25.57 7.09
C LEU A 121 -16.86 26.13 5.78
N ALA A 122 -16.17 27.27 5.90
CA ALA A 122 -15.45 27.92 4.81
C ALA A 122 -14.15 27.18 4.47
N LEU A 123 -14.27 25.91 4.09
CA LEU A 123 -13.17 25.04 3.68
C LEU A 123 -13.01 25.02 2.15
N PRO A 124 -11.77 24.83 1.65
CA PRO A 124 -11.55 24.50 0.24
C PRO A 124 -12.35 23.27 -0.18
N ALA A 125 -12.81 23.22 -1.44
CA ALA A 125 -13.68 22.16 -1.95
C ALA A 125 -13.09 20.75 -1.76
N ASP A 126 -11.77 20.61 -1.88
CA ASP A 126 -11.06 19.34 -1.66
C ASP A 126 -11.23 18.86 -0.21
N PHE A 127 -11.16 19.78 0.75
CA PHE A 127 -11.33 19.48 2.17
C PHE A 127 -12.79 19.27 2.57
N GLN A 128 -13.74 19.94 1.93
CA GLN A 128 -15.17 19.66 2.15
C GLN A 128 -15.52 18.22 1.79
N LYS A 129 -14.97 17.69 0.69
CA LYS A 129 -15.15 16.28 0.27
C LYS A 129 -14.38 15.31 1.16
N ALA A 130 -13.26 15.74 1.73
CA ALA A 130 -12.44 14.94 2.64
C ALA A 130 -12.92 14.96 4.09
N LEU A 131 -13.94 15.76 4.44
CA LEU A 131 -14.47 15.83 5.80
C LEU A 131 -15.29 14.57 6.13
N ILE A 132 -14.72 13.66 6.91
CA ILE A 132 -15.38 12.39 7.28
C ILE A 132 -16.32 12.58 8.48
N VAL A 133 -15.82 13.23 9.54
CA VAL A 133 -16.55 13.46 10.80
C VAL A 133 -16.41 14.92 11.20
N HIS A 134 -17.49 15.51 11.70
CA HIS A 134 -17.49 16.84 12.27
C HIS A 134 -18.41 16.89 13.49
N ASN A 135 -17.92 17.43 14.60
CA ASN A 135 -18.67 17.54 15.86
C ASN A 135 -19.32 16.21 16.32
N GLY A 136 -18.58 15.11 16.15
CA GLY A 136 -19.02 13.77 16.55
C GLY A 136 -20.06 13.13 15.63
N GLN A 137 -20.37 13.74 14.49
CA GLN A 137 -21.31 13.21 13.51
C GLN A 137 -20.61 12.96 12.17
N LEU A 138 -20.97 11.85 11.50
CA LEU A 138 -20.52 11.59 10.14
C LEU A 138 -21.03 12.68 9.20
N ALA A 139 -20.13 13.18 8.35
CA ALA A 139 -20.50 14.07 7.27
C ALA A 139 -21.39 13.32 6.26
N ARG A 140 -22.16 14.08 5.48
CA ARG A 140 -23.22 13.56 4.61
C ARG A 140 -22.75 12.40 3.73
N ASP A 141 -21.60 12.54 3.09
CA ASP A 141 -21.09 11.57 2.12
C ASP A 141 -20.55 10.29 2.77
N PHE A 142 -20.34 10.31 4.09
CA PHE A 142 -19.81 9.21 4.88
C PHE A 142 -20.85 8.55 5.80
N ARG A 143 -22.12 8.98 5.75
CA ARG A 143 -23.20 8.40 6.56
C ARG A 143 -23.43 6.91 6.34
N TYR A 144 -23.03 6.36 5.20
CA TYR A 144 -23.10 4.92 4.95
C TYR A 144 -22.26 4.10 5.96
N LEU A 145 -21.31 4.74 6.67
CA LEU A 145 -20.52 4.09 7.71
C LEU A 145 -21.31 3.82 9.00
N ASP A 146 -22.45 4.48 9.24
CA ASP A 146 -23.30 4.22 10.41
C ASP A 146 -23.78 2.75 10.45
N ASP A 147 -23.92 2.10 9.29
CA ASP A 147 -24.31 0.69 9.19
C ASP A 147 -23.19 -0.28 9.65
N HIS A 148 -21.99 0.23 9.94
CA HIS A 148 -20.77 -0.53 10.26
C HIS A 148 -20.11 -0.13 11.59
N LEU A 149 -20.66 0.85 12.32
CA LEU A 149 -20.18 1.32 13.64
C LEU A 149 -20.97 0.68 14.78
#